data_AF-A0A2E7WJ14-F1
#
_entry.id   AF-A0A2E7WJ14-F1
#
_cell.length_a   1.000
_cell.length_b   1.000
_cell.length_c   1.000
_cell.angle_alpha   90.00
_cell.angle_beta   90.00
_cell.angle_gamma   90.00
#
_symmetry.space_group_name_H-M   'P 1'
#
loop_
_entity.id
_entity.type
_entity.pdbx_description
1 polymer ?
#
loop_
_entity_poly.entity_id
_entity_poly.type
_entity_poly.pdbx_seq_one_letter_code
_entity_poly.pdbx_strand_id
1 'polypeptide(L)'
;MSEILTLSRPEIEALLQIEDGFEPVKDAYIAVTDGRCDLPPVGYLGFPDAKGDCHIKYGHIIGDPVFVIKIATGFYDNPSKGLPSSNGVMLALSAQTGEIMAILQDEGYLTDLRTGIGAALATEAGCRSDAQRVGVVGTGIQARIQIRCLNALMPDAGFVFSVWGRSREKMNHLAQDLAAHQISVT
;
A
#
# COMPACT_ATOMS: atom_id res chain seq x y z
N MET A 1 -32.05 -5.94 -3.13
CA MET A 1 -30.79 -5.45 -2.53
C MET A 1 -29.70 -6.37 -3.01
N SER A 2 -28.73 -5.85 -3.75
CA SER A 2 -27.54 -6.58 -4.14
C SER A 2 -26.77 -6.98 -2.88
N GLU A 3 -26.22 -8.19 -2.84
CA GLU A 3 -25.39 -8.63 -1.71
C GLU A 3 -24.10 -7.78 -1.66
N ILE A 4 -23.72 -7.31 -0.47
CA ILE A 4 -22.51 -6.51 -0.27
C ILE A 4 -21.30 -7.44 -0.31
N LEU A 5 -20.35 -7.18 -1.22
CA LEU A 5 -19.11 -7.94 -1.27
C LEU A 5 -18.28 -7.64 -0.01
N THR A 6 -18.01 -8.65 0.81
CA THR A 6 -17.11 -8.50 1.97
C THR A 6 -15.93 -9.42 1.79
N LEU A 7 -14.72 -8.87 1.79
CA LEU A 7 -13.48 -9.63 1.68
C LEU A 7 -12.61 -9.40 2.91
N SER A 8 -12.15 -10.49 3.51
CA SER A 8 -11.10 -10.52 4.51
C SER A 8 -9.72 -10.36 3.87
N ARG A 9 -8.72 -10.00 4.67
CA ARG A 9 -7.33 -9.89 4.21
C ARG A 9 -6.83 -11.15 3.47
N PRO A 10 -7.00 -12.40 3.97
CA PRO A 10 -6.56 -13.59 3.24
C PRO A 10 -7.22 -13.75 1.86
N GLU A 11 -8.51 -13.41 1.74
CA GLU A 11 -9.23 -13.46 0.46
C GLU A 11 -8.70 -12.39 -0.51
N ILE A 12 -8.40 -11.18 0.00
CA ILE A 12 -7.78 -10.11 -0.79
C ILE A 12 -6.39 -10.54 -1.28
N GLU A 13 -5.55 -11.07 -0.39
CA GLU A 13 -4.20 -11.54 -0.74
C GLU A 13 -4.23 -12.70 -1.75
N ALA A 14 -5.25 -13.57 -1.70
CA ALA A 14 -5.40 -14.66 -2.66
C ALA A 14 -5.87 -14.20 -4.06
N LEU A 15 -6.54 -13.05 -4.14
CA LEU A 15 -7.11 -12.51 -5.38
C LEU A 15 -6.20 -11.50 -6.09
N LEU A 16 -5.15 -10.99 -5.42
CA LEU A 16 -4.39 -9.85 -5.89
C LEU A 16 -2.88 -10.14 -5.94
N GLN A 17 -2.29 -10.01 -7.12
CA GLN A 17 -0.85 -9.94 -7.34
C GLN A 17 -0.38 -8.48 -7.35
N ILE A 18 0.93 -8.24 -7.26
CA ILE A 18 1.49 -6.88 -7.24
C ILE A 18 1.22 -6.16 -8.56
N GLU A 19 1.37 -6.91 -9.65
CA GLU A 19 1.23 -6.50 -11.04
C GLU A 19 -0.18 -6.00 -11.34
N ASP A 20 -1.20 -6.60 -10.72
CA ASP A 20 -2.61 -6.22 -10.89
C ASP A 20 -2.88 -4.76 -10.48
N GLY A 21 -2.07 -4.22 -9.57
CA GLY A 21 -2.22 -2.84 -9.10
C GLY A 21 -1.46 -1.80 -9.92
N PHE A 22 -0.61 -2.20 -10.88
CA PHE A 22 0.25 -1.26 -11.61
C PHE A 22 -0.55 -0.23 -12.41
N GLU A 23 -1.35 -0.70 -13.38
CA GLU A 23 -2.14 0.18 -14.25
C GLU A 23 -3.21 0.97 -13.46
N PRO A 24 -4.01 0.37 -12.54
CA PRO A 24 -4.99 1.13 -11.77
C PRO A 24 -4.39 2.27 -10.93
N VAL A 25 -3.22 2.04 -10.30
CA VAL A 25 -2.56 3.08 -9.50
C VAL A 25 -1.96 4.16 -10.40
N LYS A 26 -1.40 3.78 -11.56
CA LYS A 26 -0.90 4.71 -12.57
C LYS A 26 -2.00 5.60 -13.13
N ASP A 27 -3.12 5.00 -13.53
CA ASP A 27 -4.30 5.71 -14.02
C ASP A 27 -4.86 6.69 -12.99
N ALA A 28 -4.86 6.29 -11.71
CA ALA A 28 -5.26 7.18 -10.62
C ALA A 28 -4.31 8.38 -10.49
N TYR A 29 -3.00 8.21 -10.59
CA TYR A 29 -2.04 9.33 -10.57
C TYR A 29 -2.23 10.29 -11.75
N ILE A 30 -2.45 9.75 -12.96
CA ILE A 30 -2.73 10.55 -14.16
C ILE A 30 -4.05 11.30 -13.97
N ALA A 31 -5.11 10.64 -13.49
CA ALA A 31 -6.41 11.26 -13.26
C ALA A 31 -6.34 12.42 -12.25
N VAL A 32 -5.57 12.29 -11.18
CA VAL A 32 -5.34 13.38 -10.23
C VAL A 32 -4.66 14.56 -10.91
N THR A 33 -3.64 14.31 -11.73
CA THR A 33 -2.88 15.35 -12.42
C THR A 33 -3.74 16.07 -13.48
N ASP A 34 -4.62 15.34 -14.15
CA ASP A 34 -5.57 15.87 -15.14
C ASP A 34 -6.76 16.63 -14.52
N GLY A 35 -6.86 16.69 -13.18
CA GLY A 35 -8.01 17.29 -12.50
C GLY A 35 -9.31 16.47 -12.66
N ARG A 36 -9.18 15.17 -12.95
CA ARG A 36 -10.30 14.23 -13.10
C ARG A 36 -10.67 13.50 -11.81
N CYS A 37 -10.22 14.00 -10.66
CA CYS A 37 -10.51 13.43 -9.36
C CYS A 37 -11.06 14.48 -8.41
N ASP A 38 -12.07 14.12 -7.62
CA ASP A 38 -12.40 14.83 -6.38
C ASP A 38 -11.65 14.15 -5.22
N LEU A 39 -10.75 14.90 -4.59
CA LEU A 39 -9.93 14.45 -3.46
C LEU A 39 -10.05 15.44 -2.30
N PRO A 40 -11.02 15.23 -1.40
CA PRO A 40 -11.19 16.10 -0.24
C PRO A 40 -10.01 15.99 0.75
N PRO A 41 -9.88 16.96 1.69
CA PRO A 41 -8.85 16.91 2.73
C PRO A 41 -8.91 15.63 3.57
N VAL A 42 -7.74 15.17 4.03
CA VAL A 42 -7.64 14.00 4.89
C VAL A 42 -8.29 14.28 6.24
N GLY A 43 -9.24 13.42 6.64
CA GLY A 43 -9.78 13.42 8.00
C GLY A 43 -8.75 12.85 8.98
N TYR A 44 -8.57 13.51 10.13
CA TYR A 44 -7.64 13.08 11.18
C TYR A 44 -8.34 13.00 12.53
N LEU A 45 -8.11 11.90 13.25
CA LEU A 45 -8.48 11.74 14.65
C LEU A 45 -7.25 11.26 15.43
N GLY A 46 -6.88 11.99 16.47
CA GLY A 46 -5.78 11.62 17.37
C GLY A 46 -6.28 10.94 18.63
N PHE A 47 -5.54 9.93 19.10
CA PHE A 47 -5.76 9.24 20.36
C PHE A 47 -4.48 9.31 21.21
N PRO A 48 -4.16 10.47 21.82
CA PRO A 48 -2.87 10.67 22.50
C PRO A 48 -2.61 9.65 23.60
N ASP A 49 -3.63 9.33 24.41
CA ASP A 49 -3.52 8.37 25.53
C ASP A 49 -3.23 6.94 25.05
N ALA A 50 -3.68 6.60 23.85
CA ALA A 50 -3.45 5.29 23.24
C ALA A 50 -2.23 5.28 22.30
N LYS A 51 -1.53 6.42 22.17
CA LYS A 51 -0.50 6.66 21.15
C LYS A 51 -0.93 6.18 19.77
N GLY A 52 -2.12 6.62 19.37
CA GLY A 52 -2.72 6.22 18.11
C GLY A 52 -3.33 7.37 17.33
N ASP A 53 -3.66 7.07 16.08
CA ASP A 53 -4.38 7.95 15.18
C ASP A 53 -5.29 7.16 14.23
N CYS A 54 -6.22 7.88 13.61
CA CYS A 54 -7.04 7.42 12.51
C CYS A 54 -7.03 8.47 11.39
N HIS A 55 -6.83 8.00 10.17
CA HIS A 55 -6.86 8.79 8.95
C HIS A 55 -7.99 8.30 8.04
N ILE A 56 -8.86 9.23 7.64
CA ILE A 56 -9.92 8.98 6.66
C ILE A 56 -9.51 9.64 5.34
N LYS A 57 -9.33 8.84 4.30
CA LYS A 57 -8.98 9.31 2.95
C LYS A 57 -10.04 8.82 1.99
N TYR A 58 -10.55 9.68 1.15
CA TYR A 58 -11.64 9.35 0.25
C TYR A 58 -11.49 10.11 -1.06
N GLY A 59 -12.06 9.56 -2.11
CA GLY A 59 -11.96 10.15 -3.42
C GLY A 59 -12.83 9.47 -4.45
N HIS A 60 -13.08 10.20 -5.52
CA HIS A 60 -13.83 9.76 -6.69
C HIS A 60 -13.10 10.19 -7.95
N ILE A 61 -12.86 9.27 -8.87
CA ILE A 61 -12.45 9.61 -10.24
C ILE A 61 -13.74 9.95 -11.01
N ILE A 62 -13.79 11.13 -11.61
CA ILE A 62 -14.99 11.63 -12.29
C ILE A 62 -15.38 10.66 -13.41
N GLY A 63 -16.61 10.16 -13.34
CA GLY A 63 -17.17 9.19 -14.29
C GLY A 63 -17.08 7.73 -13.83
N ASP A 64 -16.28 7.43 -12.80
CA ASP A 64 -16.23 6.06 -12.26
C ASP A 64 -17.55 5.68 -11.56
N PRO A 65 -17.95 4.40 -11.64
CA PRO A 65 -19.18 3.92 -11.01
C PRO A 65 -19.08 3.90 -9.48
N VAL A 66 -17.87 3.98 -8.92
CA VAL A 66 -17.62 3.88 -7.48
C VAL A 66 -16.75 5.02 -6.96
N PHE A 67 -17.00 5.44 -5.72
CA PHE A 67 -16.04 6.20 -4.93
C PHE A 67 -15.59 5.36 -3.73
N VAL A 68 -14.40 5.65 -3.22
CA VAL A 68 -13.76 4.84 -2.18
C VAL A 68 -13.51 5.68 -0.94
N ILE A 69 -13.81 5.11 0.22
CA ILE A 69 -13.40 5.63 1.53
C ILE A 69 -12.45 4.63 2.15
N LYS A 70 -11.25 5.09 2.48
CA LYS A 70 -10.27 4.37 3.28
C LYS A 70 -10.26 4.90 4.70
N ILE A 71 -10.34 3.99 5.65
CA ILE A 71 -10.10 4.26 7.07
C ILE A 71 -8.85 3.48 7.46
N ALA A 72 -7.80 4.19 7.86
CA ALA A 72 -6.54 3.59 8.30
C ALA A 72 -6.22 4.04 9.71
N THR A 73 -5.83 3.11 10.58
CA THR A 73 -5.48 3.41 11.98
C THR A 73 -4.05 3.01 12.28
N GLY A 74 -3.39 3.84 13.08
CA GLY A 74 -2.08 3.54 13.66
C GLY A 74 -2.20 3.49 15.18
N PHE A 75 -1.74 2.42 15.82
CA PHE A 75 -1.68 2.29 17.28
C PHE A 75 -0.31 1.73 17.65
N TYR A 76 0.64 2.60 17.95
CA TYR A 76 2.06 2.24 17.90
C TYR A 76 2.54 1.37 19.06
N ASP A 77 1.79 1.32 20.16
CA ASP A 77 2.05 0.42 21.29
C ASP A 77 1.38 -0.96 21.12
N ASN A 78 0.56 -1.18 20.08
CA ASN A 78 -0.09 -2.50 19.85
C ASN A 78 0.88 -3.69 19.76
N PRO A 79 2.09 -3.58 19.20
CA PRO A 79 3.04 -4.68 19.18
C PRO A 79 3.37 -5.22 20.57
N SER A 80 3.36 -4.38 21.63
CA SER A 80 3.58 -4.85 23.01
C SER A 80 2.40 -5.64 23.57
N LYS A 81 1.25 -5.61 22.88
CA LYS A 81 0.01 -6.32 23.20
C LYS A 81 -0.23 -7.52 22.26
N GLY A 82 0.72 -7.81 21.36
CA GLY A 82 0.56 -8.85 20.33
C GLY A 82 -0.36 -8.47 19.17
N LEU A 83 -0.66 -7.19 18.99
CA LEU A 83 -1.49 -6.68 17.89
C LEU A 83 -0.64 -5.93 16.84
N PRO A 84 -1.07 -5.87 15.57
CA PRO A 84 -0.43 -5.02 14.57
C PRO A 84 -0.48 -3.53 14.95
N SER A 85 0.58 -2.79 14.60
CA SER A 85 0.63 -1.34 14.81
C SER A 85 -0.21 -0.54 13.81
N SER A 86 -0.64 -1.17 12.71
CA SER A 86 -1.47 -0.59 11.66
C SER A 86 -2.67 -1.48 11.42
N ASN A 87 -3.81 -0.90 11.08
CA ASN A 87 -5.01 -1.60 10.65
C ASN A 87 -5.76 -0.72 9.63
N GLY A 88 -6.76 -1.27 8.93
CA GLY A 88 -7.53 -0.52 7.97
C GLY A 88 -8.70 -1.29 7.34
N VAL A 89 -9.55 -0.52 6.68
CA VAL A 89 -10.64 -1.00 5.83
C VAL A 89 -10.81 -0.06 4.64
N MET A 90 -11.19 -0.63 3.50
CA MET A 90 -11.64 0.12 2.32
C MET A 90 -13.13 -0.13 2.11
N LEU A 91 -13.88 0.93 1.88
CA LEU A 91 -15.29 0.88 1.51
C LEU A 91 -15.41 1.37 0.06
N ALA A 92 -15.99 0.55 -0.81
CA ALA A 92 -16.39 0.96 -2.15
C ALA A 92 -17.89 1.21 -2.17
N LEU A 93 -18.30 2.39 -2.60
CA LEU A 93 -19.70 2.83 -2.63
C LEU A 93 -20.09 3.22 -4.05
N SER A 94 -21.34 2.96 -4.43
CA SER A 94 -21.86 3.43 -5.72
C SER A 94 -21.87 4.96 -5.76
N ALA A 95 -21.26 5.53 -6.79
CA ALA A 95 -21.33 6.97 -7.03
C ALA A 95 -22.72 7.43 -7.55
N GLN A 96 -23.62 6.50 -7.86
CA GLN A 96 -24.98 6.78 -8.34
C GLN A 96 -26.02 6.69 -7.22
N THR A 97 -25.93 5.66 -6.36
CA THR A 97 -26.95 5.40 -5.33
C THR A 97 -26.46 5.68 -3.90
N GLY A 98 -25.15 5.77 -3.69
CA GLY A 98 -24.54 5.87 -2.36
C GLY A 98 -24.55 4.56 -1.57
N GLU A 99 -25.05 3.46 -2.15
CA GLU A 99 -25.05 2.15 -1.50
C GLU A 99 -23.63 1.58 -1.39
N ILE A 100 -23.35 0.90 -0.27
CA ILE A 100 -22.09 0.18 -0.08
C ILE A 100 -22.09 -1.03 -1.02
N MET A 101 -21.08 -1.11 -1.88
CA MET A 101 -20.89 -2.21 -2.82
C MET A 101 -19.88 -3.23 -2.29
N ALA A 102 -18.82 -2.77 -1.63
CA ALA A 102 -17.83 -3.65 -1.03
C ALA A 102 -17.23 -3.12 0.28
N ILE A 103 -16.89 -4.06 1.17
CA ILE A 103 -16.12 -3.85 2.40
C ILE A 103 -14.87 -4.73 2.34
N LEU A 104 -13.70 -4.12 2.23
CA LEU A 104 -12.42 -4.81 2.17
C LEU A 104 -11.73 -4.64 3.51
N GLN A 105 -11.78 -5.67 4.35
CA GLN A 105 -11.10 -5.73 5.64
C GLN A 105 -9.63 -6.09 5.40
N ASP A 106 -8.87 -5.15 4.85
CA ASP A 106 -7.50 -5.36 4.37
C ASP A 106 -6.46 -5.34 5.48
N GLU A 107 -6.81 -4.85 6.68
CA GLU A 107 -5.90 -4.70 7.82
C GLU A 107 -4.63 -3.89 7.47
N GLY A 108 -4.73 -2.97 6.50
CA GLY A 108 -3.62 -2.17 5.99
C GLY A 108 -2.84 -2.80 4.83
N TYR A 109 -3.12 -4.02 4.41
CA TYR A 109 -2.44 -4.68 3.28
C TYR A 109 -2.50 -3.86 1.99
N LEU A 110 -3.68 -3.40 1.58
CA LEU A 110 -3.84 -2.59 0.37
C LEU A 110 -3.17 -1.22 0.54
N THR A 111 -3.11 -0.69 1.77
CA THR A 111 -2.32 0.51 2.06
C THR A 111 -0.84 0.27 1.80
N ASP A 112 -0.29 -0.85 2.24
CA ASP A 112 1.11 -1.18 2.04
C ASP A 112 1.43 -1.40 0.56
N LEU A 113 0.63 -2.22 -0.11
CA LEU A 113 0.79 -2.59 -1.52
C LEU A 113 0.80 -1.36 -2.44
N ARG A 114 -0.27 -0.53 -2.39
CA ARG A 114 -0.35 0.67 -3.24
C ARG A 114 0.77 1.68 -2.95
N THR A 115 1.34 1.68 -1.75
CA THR A 115 2.48 2.54 -1.41
C THR A 115 3.77 2.04 -2.08
N GLY A 116 3.97 0.72 -2.13
CA GLY A 116 5.05 0.09 -2.89
C GLY A 116 4.92 0.32 -4.39
N ILE A 117 3.71 0.12 -4.94
CA ILE A 117 3.41 0.35 -6.36
C ILE A 117 3.68 1.80 -6.75
N GLY A 118 3.21 2.77 -5.94
CA GLY A 118 3.43 4.19 -6.22
C GLY A 118 4.91 4.58 -6.27
N ALA A 119 5.75 3.94 -5.46
CA ALA A 119 7.20 4.15 -5.52
C ALA A 119 7.85 3.49 -6.73
N ALA A 120 7.36 2.32 -7.16
CA ALA A 120 7.81 1.69 -8.41
C ALA A 120 7.47 2.57 -9.61
N LEU A 121 6.25 3.13 -9.69
CA LEU A 121 5.85 4.08 -10.72
C LEU A 121 6.70 5.37 -10.70
N ALA A 122 6.98 5.90 -9.51
CA ALA A 122 7.87 7.06 -9.38
C ALA A 122 9.31 6.74 -9.82
N THR A 123 9.77 5.51 -9.58
CA THR A 123 11.08 5.04 -10.02
C THR A 123 11.11 4.89 -11.55
N GLU A 124 10.13 4.23 -12.14
CA GLU A 124 9.97 4.09 -13.59
C GLU A 124 9.99 5.46 -14.30
N ALA A 125 9.26 6.43 -13.76
CA ALA A 125 9.16 7.76 -14.36
C ALA A 125 10.40 8.64 -14.15
N GLY A 126 11.17 8.42 -13.07
CA GLY A 126 12.15 9.39 -12.57
C GLY A 126 13.58 8.89 -12.44
N CYS A 127 13.85 7.58 -12.50
CA CYS A 127 15.20 7.07 -12.34
C CYS A 127 16.03 7.25 -13.61
N ARG A 128 17.37 7.29 -13.47
CA ARG A 128 18.26 7.18 -14.63
C ARG A 128 18.07 5.83 -15.32
N SER A 129 18.15 5.82 -16.64
CA SER A 129 18.02 4.61 -17.46
C SER A 129 19.08 3.55 -17.19
N ASP A 130 20.22 3.93 -16.59
CA ASP A 130 21.33 3.04 -16.20
C ASP A 130 21.41 2.80 -14.68
N ALA A 131 20.35 3.13 -13.93
CA ALA A 131 20.29 2.84 -12.51
C ALA A 131 20.23 1.33 -12.27
N GLN A 132 21.16 0.80 -11.46
CA GLN A 132 21.26 -0.64 -11.17
C GLN A 132 21.22 -0.97 -9.67
N ARG A 133 21.31 0.03 -8.79
CA ARG A 133 21.39 -0.19 -7.34
C ARG A 133 20.33 0.63 -6.62
N VAL A 134 19.64 -0.01 -5.69
CA VAL A 134 18.60 0.60 -4.87
C VAL A 134 19.00 0.51 -3.41
N GLY A 135 19.19 1.66 -2.77
CA GLY A 135 19.41 1.74 -1.32
C GLY A 135 18.09 1.89 -0.58
N VAL A 136 17.84 1.03 0.39
CA VAL A 136 16.62 1.05 1.21
C VAL A 136 16.99 1.33 2.67
N VAL A 137 16.42 2.40 3.23
CA VAL A 137 16.66 2.82 4.62
C VAL A 137 15.45 2.45 5.47
N GLY A 138 15.64 1.48 6.37
CA GLY A 138 14.60 0.93 7.22
C GLY A 138 14.37 -0.56 6.96
N THR A 139 13.81 -1.24 7.97
CA THR A 139 13.61 -2.70 7.96
C THR A 139 12.17 -3.09 8.30
N GLY A 140 11.22 -2.18 8.05
CA GLY A 140 9.80 -2.39 8.33
C GLY A 140 9.05 -3.07 7.19
N ILE A 141 7.72 -3.14 7.30
CA ILE A 141 6.85 -3.68 6.25
C ILE A 141 6.99 -2.91 4.93
N GLN A 142 7.09 -1.58 5.01
CA GLN A 142 7.30 -0.74 3.83
C GLN A 142 8.62 -1.07 3.11
N ALA A 143 9.73 -1.30 3.81
CA ALA A 143 10.98 -1.69 3.14
C ALA A 143 10.82 -2.98 2.32
N ARG A 144 10.05 -3.95 2.82
CA ARG A 144 9.77 -5.21 2.11
C ARG A 144 8.90 -4.99 0.89
N ILE A 145 7.76 -4.30 1.05
CA ILE A 145 6.80 -4.13 -0.05
C ILE A 145 7.38 -3.26 -1.17
N GLN A 146 8.20 -2.26 -0.83
CA GLN A 146 8.92 -1.41 -1.77
C GLN A 146 9.87 -2.23 -2.65
N ILE A 147 10.70 -3.08 -2.03
CA ILE A 147 11.61 -3.98 -2.75
C ILE A 147 10.84 -4.96 -3.63
N ARG A 148 9.79 -5.59 -3.09
CA ARG A 148 8.95 -6.53 -3.84
C ARG A 148 8.28 -5.86 -5.05
N CYS A 149 7.75 -4.64 -4.88
CA CYS A 149 7.13 -3.89 -5.97
C CYS A 149 8.14 -3.51 -7.05
N LEU A 150 9.33 -3.01 -6.68
CA LEU A 150 10.38 -2.71 -7.66
C LEU A 150 10.82 -3.96 -8.43
N ASN A 151 10.98 -5.09 -7.74
CA ASN A 151 11.37 -6.35 -8.39
C ASN A 151 10.30 -6.89 -9.34
N ALA A 152 9.02 -6.82 -8.94
CA ALA A 152 7.90 -7.33 -9.73
C ALA A 152 7.56 -6.44 -10.93
N LEU A 153 7.61 -5.12 -10.75
CA LEU A 153 7.12 -4.14 -11.73
C LEU A 153 8.22 -3.62 -12.66
N MET A 154 9.49 -3.83 -12.31
CA MET A 154 10.64 -3.43 -13.14
C MET A 154 11.64 -4.60 -13.30
N PRO A 155 11.20 -5.77 -13.78
CA PRO A 155 12.03 -6.98 -13.79
C PRO A 155 13.29 -6.83 -14.67
N ASP A 156 13.21 -6.04 -15.75
CA ASP A 156 14.32 -5.82 -16.68
C ASP A 156 15.40 -4.87 -16.14
N ALA A 157 15.13 -4.14 -15.04
CA ALA A 157 16.08 -3.19 -14.47
C ALA A 157 17.25 -3.88 -13.75
N GLY A 158 17.11 -5.16 -13.39
CA GLY A 158 18.19 -5.94 -12.74
C GLY A 158 18.69 -5.32 -11.43
N PHE A 159 17.80 -4.69 -10.66
CA PHE A 159 18.18 -3.95 -9.47
C PHE A 159 18.86 -4.82 -8.41
N VAL A 160 19.98 -4.32 -7.89
CA VAL A 160 20.64 -4.84 -6.70
C VAL A 160 20.23 -4.00 -5.50
N PHE A 161 19.60 -4.64 -4.51
CA PHE A 161 19.11 -3.98 -3.32
C PHE A 161 20.13 -4.03 -2.18
N SER A 162 20.34 -2.88 -1.52
CA SER A 162 21.11 -2.78 -0.27
C SER A 162 20.26 -2.16 0.81
N VAL A 163 20.21 -2.78 2.00
CA VAL A 163 19.32 -2.39 3.09
C VAL A 163 20.14 -1.89 4.28
N TRP A 164 19.76 -0.72 4.80
CA TRP A 164 20.31 -0.20 6.04
C TRP A 164 19.24 -0.17 7.14
N GLY A 165 19.61 -0.63 8.32
CA GLY A 165 18.76 -0.60 9.51
C GLY A 165 19.56 -0.49 10.80
N ARG A 166 18.93 0.05 11.85
CA ARG A 166 19.55 0.22 13.18
C ARG A 166 19.81 -1.10 13.91
N SER A 167 19.17 -2.20 13.49
CA SER A 167 19.29 -3.53 14.11
C SER A 167 19.69 -4.55 13.05
N ARG A 168 20.81 -5.24 13.29
CA ARG A 168 21.30 -6.34 12.45
C ARG A 168 20.28 -7.47 12.37
N GLU A 169 19.68 -7.82 13.50
CA GLU A 169 18.64 -8.85 13.58
C GLU A 169 17.45 -8.53 12.67
N LYS A 170 16.94 -7.28 12.70
CA LYS A 170 15.83 -6.87 11.83
C LYS A 170 16.21 -6.84 10.34
N MET A 171 17.46 -6.53 10.02
CA MET A 171 17.97 -6.65 8.65
C MET A 171 18.00 -8.11 8.20
N ASN A 172 18.48 -9.02 9.06
CA ASN A 172 18.52 -10.45 8.76
C ASN A 172 17.10 -11.03 8.56
N HIS A 173 16.14 -10.66 9.40
CA HIS A 173 14.74 -11.09 9.21
C HIS A 173 14.17 -10.55 7.90
N LEU A 174 14.41 -9.28 7.56
CA LEU A 174 13.99 -8.73 6.27
C LEU A 174 14.61 -9.50 5.09
N ALA A 175 15.89 -9.83 5.16
CA ALA A 175 16.57 -10.58 4.11
C ALA A 175 16.00 -11.99 3.96
N GLN A 176 15.67 -12.67 5.07
CA GLN A 176 15.01 -13.98 5.05
C GLN A 176 13.60 -13.90 4.43
N ASP A 177 12.81 -12.90 4.82
CA ASP A 177 11.47 -12.68 4.27
C ASP A 177 11.52 -12.48 2.74
N LEU A 178 12.48 -11.69 2.26
CA LEU A 178 12.66 -11.43 0.83
C LEU A 178 13.21 -12.64 0.07
N ALA A 179 14.07 -13.45 0.69
CA ALA A 179 14.57 -14.68 0.09
C ALA A 179 13.44 -15.68 -0.20
N ALA A 180 12.37 -15.71 0.61
CA ALA A 180 11.17 -16.50 0.34
C ALA A 180 10.44 -16.07 -0.96
N HIS A 181 10.67 -14.84 -1.41
CA HIS A 181 10.20 -14.30 -2.69
C HIS A 181 11.29 -14.30 -3.77
N GLN A 182 12.40 -15.03 -3.57
CA GLN A 182 13.54 -15.12 -4.49
C GLN A 182 14.26 -13.77 -4.73
N ILE A 183 14.14 -12.83 -3.78
CA ILE A 183 14.80 -11.52 -3.86
C ILE A 183 15.97 -11.50 -2.87
N SER A 184 17.16 -11.15 -3.35
CA SER A 184 18.37 -11.01 -2.54
C SER A 184 18.65 -9.55 -2.19
N VAL A 185 19.09 -9.31 -0.95
CA VAL A 185 19.49 -7.99 -0.46
C VAL A 185 20.83 -8.06 0.26
N THR A 186 21.59 -6.97 0.24
CA THR A 186 22.88 -6.83 0.96
C THR A 186 22.81 -5.86 2.13
#